data_AF-A0A2G1BNY9-F1
#
_entry.id   AF-A0A2G1BNY9-F1
#
_cell.length_a   1.000
_cell.length_b   1.000
_cell.length_c   1.000
_cell.angle_alpha   90.00
_cell.angle_beta   90.00
_cell.angle_gamma   90.00
#
_symmetry.space_group_name_H-M   'P 1'
#
loop_
_entity.id
_entity.type
_entity.pdbx_description
1 polymer ?
#
loop_
_entity_poly.entity_id
_entity_poly.type
_entity_poly.pdbx_seq_one_letter_code
_entity_poly.pdbx_strand_id
1 'polypeptide(L)'
;AALSVKTYGKTGTTQDSRDALFVGFANGLVVGVWVGNDDNTPNAGLSGGGIPARVWRDFMQTALGVGPAAAPEPVDDVDPDADNSISDTLENFLDPSAIPPV
;
A
#
# COMPACT_ATOMS: atom_id res chain seq x y z
N ALA A 1 1.55 -7.06 -0.90
CA ALA A 1 1.15 -8.04 0.14
C ALA A 1 -0.37 -8.27 0.16
N ALA A 2 -0.99 -8.46 -1.01
CA ALA A 2 -2.44 -8.57 -1.11
C ALA A 2 -2.89 -10.04 -1.04
N LEU A 3 -3.94 -10.31 -0.26
CA LEU A 3 -4.59 -11.61 -0.10
C LEU A 3 -6.04 -11.53 -0.58
N SER A 4 -6.69 -12.66 -0.82
CA SER A 4 -8.11 -12.70 -1.20
C SER A 4 -9.07 -12.24 -0.09
N VAL A 5 -8.56 -11.99 1.12
CA VAL A 5 -9.30 -11.48 2.28
C VAL A 5 -8.83 -10.07 2.65
N LYS A 6 -9.67 -9.34 3.39
CA LYS A 6 -9.35 -7.98 3.85
C LYS A 6 -8.03 -7.98 4.60
N THR A 7 -7.12 -7.14 4.13
CA THR A 7 -5.73 -7.10 4.59
C THR A 7 -5.32 -5.68 4.92
N TYR A 8 -4.53 -5.53 5.97
CA TYR A 8 -3.97 -4.26 6.40
C TYR A 8 -2.48 -4.43 6.63
N GLY A 9 -1.69 -3.42 6.33
CA GLY A 9 -0.27 -3.47 6.64
C GLY A 9 0.45 -2.16 6.41
N LYS A 10 1.64 -2.07 7.01
CA LYS A 10 2.50 -0.91 6.91
C LYS A 10 3.94 -1.36 6.65
N THR A 11 4.56 -0.67 5.70
CA THR A 11 5.99 -0.80 5.40
C THR A 11 6.80 0.08 6.34
N GLY A 12 7.99 -0.41 6.70
CA GLY A 12 9.07 0.36 7.32
C GLY A 12 10.38 0.11 6.59
N THR A 13 11.19 1.15 6.44
CA THR A 13 12.56 1.05 5.92
C THR A 13 13.39 2.02 6.73
N THR A 14 14.54 1.57 7.25
CA THR A 14 15.48 2.46 7.95
C THR A 14 16.36 3.21 6.96
N GLN A 15 17.08 4.22 7.44
CA GLN A 15 18.07 4.96 6.67
C GLN A 15 19.11 4.01 6.05
N ASP A 16 19.67 4.43 4.91
CA ASP A 16 20.63 3.66 4.12
C ASP A 16 20.14 2.27 3.69
N SER A 17 18.84 1.96 3.80
CA SER A 17 18.28 0.63 3.48
C SER A 17 18.93 -0.51 4.28
N ARG A 18 19.27 -0.26 5.57
CA ARG A 18 19.86 -1.29 6.45
C ARG A 18 18.82 -2.33 6.86
N ASP A 19 17.61 -1.87 7.14
CA ASP A 19 16.49 -2.69 7.57
C ASP A 19 15.27 -2.41 6.70
N ALA A 20 14.53 -3.47 6.42
CA ALA A 20 13.20 -3.39 5.86
C ALA A 20 12.24 -4.25 6.67
N LEU A 21 11.07 -3.71 6.93
CA LEU A 21 10.04 -4.36 7.69
C LEU A 21 8.69 -4.25 6.99
N PHE A 22 7.89 -5.30 7.16
CA PHE A 22 6.47 -5.27 6.87
C PHE A 22 5.71 -5.84 8.05
N VAL A 23 4.78 -5.06 8.59
CA VAL A 23 3.86 -5.52 9.64
C VAL A 23 2.45 -5.50 9.05
N GLY A 24 1.75 -6.63 9.15
CA GLY A 24 0.42 -6.78 8.59
C GLY A 24 -0.53 -7.57 9.47
N PHE A 25 -1.82 -7.36 9.23
CA PHE A 25 -2.95 -8.00 9.91
C PHE A 25 -3.94 -8.54 8.87
N ALA A 26 -4.36 -9.78 9.06
CA ALA A 26 -5.47 -10.38 8.32
C ALA A 26 -6.14 -11.48 9.14
N ASN A 27 -7.47 -11.54 9.08
CA ASN A 27 -8.29 -12.59 9.67
C ASN A 27 -7.94 -12.94 11.14
N GLY A 28 -7.69 -11.92 11.98
CA GLY A 28 -7.37 -12.11 13.40
C GLY A 28 -5.89 -12.39 13.70
N LEU A 29 -5.02 -12.51 12.69
CA LEU A 29 -3.60 -12.79 12.85
C LEU A 29 -2.74 -11.57 12.49
N VAL A 30 -1.82 -11.21 13.39
CA VAL A 30 -0.80 -10.17 13.20
C VAL A 30 0.55 -10.84 12.97
N VAL A 31 1.28 -10.41 11.94
CA VAL A 31 2.63 -10.89 11.64
C VAL A 31 3.52 -9.72 11.23
N GLY A 32 4.73 -9.68 11.80
CA GLY A 32 5.81 -8.78 11.39
C GLY A 32 6.96 -9.57 10.76
N VAL A 33 7.47 -9.09 9.63
CA VAL A 33 8.66 -9.62 8.98
C VAL A 33 9.72 -8.53 8.94
N TRP A 34 10.92 -8.84 9.41
CA TRP A 34 12.11 -7.99 9.30
C TRP A 34 13.14 -8.69 8.41
N VAL A 35 13.85 -7.88 7.62
CA VAL A 35 15.01 -8.29 6.84
C VAL A 35 16.07 -7.22 7.02
N GLY A 36 17.29 -7.64 7.34
CA GLY A 36 18.47 -6.80 7.48
C GLY A 36 19.72 -7.68 7.65
N ASN A 37 20.89 -7.06 7.59
CA ASN A 37 22.15 -7.75 7.87
C ASN A 37 22.46 -7.64 9.37
N ASP A 38 22.86 -8.74 10.01
CA ASP A 38 23.17 -8.78 11.44
C ASP A 38 24.32 -7.84 11.84
N ASP A 39 25.20 -7.49 10.89
CA ASP A 39 26.33 -6.58 11.07
C ASP A 39 25.98 -5.10 10.78
N ASN A 40 24.70 -4.78 10.57
CA ASN A 40 24.17 -3.45 10.29
C ASN A 40 24.73 -2.81 8.99
N THR A 41 25.32 -3.60 8.08
CA THR A 41 25.74 -3.09 6.78
C THR A 41 24.54 -2.73 5.89
N PRO A 42 24.63 -1.68 5.05
CA PRO A 42 23.56 -1.34 4.10
C PRO A 42 23.21 -2.47 3.13
N ASN A 43 21.92 -2.59 2.81
CA ASN A 43 21.43 -3.54 1.81
C ASN A 43 20.78 -2.77 0.65
N ALA A 44 21.53 -2.60 -0.45
CA ALA A 44 21.11 -1.74 -1.55
C ALA A 44 19.80 -2.22 -2.19
N GLY A 45 18.80 -1.33 -2.25
CA GLY A 45 17.48 -1.62 -2.82
C GLY A 45 16.53 -2.35 -1.85
N LEU A 46 16.95 -2.59 -0.61
CA LEU A 46 16.09 -3.17 0.42
C LEU A 46 15.02 -2.15 0.87
N SER A 47 13.76 -2.58 0.86
CA SER A 47 12.64 -1.76 1.32
C SER A 47 11.53 -2.62 1.91
N GLY A 48 10.76 -2.06 2.86
CA GLY A 48 9.67 -2.77 3.52
C GLY A 48 8.60 -3.32 2.57
N GLY A 49 8.37 -2.64 1.44
CA GLY A 49 7.44 -3.08 0.40
C GLY A 49 7.98 -4.19 -0.51
N GLY A 50 9.28 -4.50 -0.41
CA GLY A 50 9.97 -5.51 -1.20
C GLY A 50 9.91 -6.90 -0.57
N ILE A 51 11.07 -7.41 -0.15
CA ILE A 51 11.22 -8.78 0.36
C ILE A 51 10.31 -9.05 1.57
N PRO A 52 10.26 -8.19 2.63
CA PRO A 52 9.44 -8.48 3.81
C PRO A 52 7.95 -8.61 3.47
N ALA A 53 7.42 -7.75 2.60
CA ALA A 53 6.01 -7.79 2.18
C ALA A 53 5.65 -9.05 1.37
N ARG A 54 6.60 -9.60 0.60
CA ARG A 54 6.42 -10.87 -0.13
C ARG A 54 6.43 -12.06 0.81
N VAL A 55 7.42 -12.12 1.71
CA VAL A 55 7.52 -13.18 2.74
C VAL A 55 6.26 -13.19 3.61
N TRP A 56 5.81 -12.02 4.06
CA TRP A 56 4.57 -11.89 4.82
C TRP A 56 3.36 -12.45 4.04
N ARG A 57 3.22 -12.09 2.76
CA ARG A 57 2.11 -12.55 1.91
C ARG A 57 2.13 -14.07 1.77
N ASP A 58 3.29 -14.65 1.51
CA ASP A 58 3.42 -16.08 1.23
C ASP A 58 3.20 -16.91 2.51
N PHE A 59 3.68 -16.41 3.66
CA PHE A 59 3.36 -16.99 4.97
C PHE A 59 1.86 -16.95 5.25
N MET A 60 1.21 -15.80 5.06
CA MET A 60 -0.21 -15.62 5.41
C MET A 60 -1.15 -16.41 4.49
N GLN A 61 -0.80 -16.62 3.21
CA GLN A 61 -1.55 -17.53 2.33
C GLN A 61 -1.62 -18.93 2.92
N THR A 62 -0.48 -19.43 3.40
CA THR A 62 -0.39 -20.77 4.00
C THR A 62 -1.08 -20.82 5.36
N ALA A 63 -0.82 -19.84 6.23
CA ALA A 63 -1.33 -19.80 7.60
C ALA A 63 -2.86 -19.66 7.66
N LEU A 64 -3.46 -18.93 6.71
CA LEU A 64 -4.90 -18.68 6.67
C LEU A 64 -5.66 -19.58 5.68
N GLY A 65 -4.95 -20.37 4.86
CA GLY A 65 -5.57 -21.16 3.79
C GLY A 65 -6.26 -20.32 2.72
N VAL A 66 -5.68 -19.15 2.39
CA VAL A 66 -6.25 -18.18 1.44
C VAL A 66 -5.37 -18.03 0.20
N GLY A 67 -5.99 -17.68 -0.93
CA GLY A 67 -5.29 -17.40 -2.17
C GLY A 67 -4.69 -15.99 -2.23
N PRO A 68 -3.89 -15.71 -3.27
CA PRO A 68 -3.49 -14.35 -3.59
C PRO A 68 -4.72 -13.48 -3.89
N ALA A 69 -4.60 -12.17 -3.71
CA ALA A 69 -5.63 -11.26 -4.21
C ALA A 69 -5.80 -11.41 -5.72
N ALA A 70 -7.02 -11.24 -6.21
CA ALA A 70 -7.29 -11.13 -7.64
C ALA A 70 -6.44 -10.00 -8.23
N ALA A 71 -5.97 -10.19 -9.47
CA ALA A 71 -5.37 -9.09 -10.21
C ALA A 71 -6.42 -7.98 -10.36
N PRO A 72 -6.03 -6.70 -10.25
CA PRO A 72 -6.94 -5.64 -10.66
C PRO A 72 -7.34 -5.90 -12.11
N GLU A 73 -8.64 -5.79 -12.39
CA GLU A 73 -9.12 -5.77 -13.77
C GLU A 73 -8.37 -4.64 -14.50
N PRO A 74 -8.00 -4.84 -15.78
CA PRO A 74 -7.49 -3.75 -16.59
C PRO A 74 -8.48 -2.58 -16.47
N VAL A 75 -8.00 -1.43 -16.00
CA VAL A 75 -8.77 -0.21 -16.15
C VAL A 75 -8.78 0.07 -17.64
N ASP A 76 -9.98 0.08 -18.25
CA ASP A 76 -10.14 0.63 -19.59
C ASP A 76 -9.55 2.04 -19.57
N ASP A 77 -8.78 2.39 -20.60
CA ASP A 77 -8.15 3.71 -20.72
C ASP A 77 -9.23 4.78 -20.45
N VAL A 78 -8.96 5.64 -19.46
CA VAL A 78 -9.85 6.75 -19.13
C VAL A 78 -10.06 7.53 -20.41
N ASP A 79 -11.33 7.69 -20.82
CA ASP A 79 -11.70 8.53 -21.96
C ASP A 79 -11.02 9.90 -21.79
N PRO A 80 -10.12 10.30 -22.73
CA PRO A 80 -9.37 11.54 -22.60
C PRO A 80 -10.26 12.79 -22.54
N ASP A 81 -11.55 12.65 -22.90
CA ASP A 81 -12.54 13.72 -22.84
C ASP A 81 -13.40 13.69 -21.55
N ALA A 82 -13.19 12.73 -20.64
CA ALA A 82 -13.98 12.57 -19.41
C ALA A 82 -13.55 13.49 -18.24
N ASP A 83 -12.46 14.24 -18.37
CA ASP A 83 -11.89 15.06 -17.30
C ASP A 83 -12.08 16.57 -17.52
N ASN A 84 -13.32 17.07 -17.41
CA ASN A 84 -13.55 18.49 -17.10
C ASN A 84 -14.32 18.70 -15.78
N SER A 85 -14.84 17.63 -15.15
CA SER A 85 -15.67 17.77 -13.95
C SER A 85 -14.89 18.09 -12.67
N ILE A 86 -13.61 17.71 -12.58
CA ILE A 86 -12.78 18.05 -11.41
C ILE A 86 -12.34 19.51 -11.45
N SER A 87 -12.12 20.10 -12.63
CA SER A 87 -11.86 21.53 -12.79
C SER A 87 -13.05 22.37 -12.29
N ASP A 88 -14.26 22.04 -12.72
CA ASP A 88 -15.49 22.72 -12.28
C ASP A 88 -15.74 22.58 -10.75
N THR A 89 -15.37 21.43 -10.18
CA THR A 89 -15.52 21.18 -8.74
C THR A 89 -14.52 22.00 -7.92
N LEU A 90 -13.29 22.16 -8.41
CA LEU A 90 -12.25 22.94 -7.74
C LEU A 90 -12.49 24.45 -7.87
N GLU A 91 -13.02 24.91 -9.02
CA GLU A 91 -13.40 26.32 -9.20
C GLU A 91 -14.54 26.73 -8.26
N ASN A 92 -15.58 25.91 -8.10
CA ASN A 92 -16.67 26.17 -7.15
C ASN A 92 -16.22 26.15 -5.69
N PHE A 93 -15.19 25.37 -5.35
CA PHE A 93 -14.65 25.32 -3.99
C PHE A 93 -13.81 26.56 -3.65
N LEU A 94 -13.16 27.14 -4.65
CA LEU A 94 -12.32 28.32 -4.50
C LEU A 94 -13.10 29.63 -4.65
N ASP A 95 -14.37 29.58 -5.05
CA ASP A 95 -15.25 30.74 -5.14
C ASP A 95 -15.60 31.28 -3.73
N PRO A 96 -15.02 32.43 -3.32
CA PRO A 96 -15.29 32.99 -2.00
C PRO A 96 -16.70 33.58 -1.88
N SER A 97 -17.45 33.71 -2.99
CA SER A 97 -18.85 34.17 -3.00
C SER A 97 -19.85 33.05 -2.69
N ALA A 98 -19.43 31.79 -2.73
CA ALA A 98 -20.24 30.62 -2.38
C ALA A 98 -20.35 30.36 -0.86
N ILE A 99 -19.60 31.11 -0.03
CA ILE A 99 -19.68 31.04 1.43
C ILE A 99 -20.90 31.87 1.89
N PRO A 100 -21.93 31.26 2.51
CA PRO A 100 -23.08 32.02 2.97
C PRO A 100 -22.65 33.03 4.05
N PRO A 101 -23.23 34.25 4.05
CA PRO A 101 -22.94 35.21 5.10
C PRO A 101 -23.41 34.68 6.46
N VAL A 102 -22.58 34.89 7.49
CA VAL A 102 -22.84 34.50 8.89
C VAL A 102 -23.98 35.32 9.49
#